data_AF-A0A3M9NQA6-F1
#
_entry.id   AF-A0A3M9NQA6-F1
#
_cell.length_a   1.000
_cell.length_b   1.000
_cell.length_c   1.000
_cell.angle_alpha   90.00
_cell.angle_beta   90.00
_cell.angle_gamma   90.00
#
_symmetry.space_group_name_H-M   'P 1'
#
loop_
_entity.id
_entity.type
_entity.pdbx_description
1 polymer ?
#
loop_
_entity_poly.entity_id
_entity_poly.type
_entity_poly.pdbx_seq_one_letter_code
_entity_poly.pdbx_strand_id
1 'polypeptide(L)'
;MFLSKKRKSISPDKSYLTPGLEKFLEIIAHKCVRTQRRLADAMQKKSQRLSVTGKKVALITFCFIGIAASIYALTEDIFDKSNRAHFKISPIVISKNVLEENDRTSNILFDSEFNKIEQFKKYIDSLSNSISGQKIKDSILKFRPFLMDSINQFENLYLNKTDK
;
A
#
# COMPACT_ATOMS: atom_id res chain seq x y z
N MET A 1 -25.49 -19.08 20.61
CA MET A 1 -25.83 -18.17 19.51
C MET A 1 -24.55 -17.49 19.02
N PHE A 2 -23.83 -18.09 18.06
CA PHE A 2 -22.54 -17.58 17.58
C PHE A 2 -22.76 -16.73 16.32
N LEU A 3 -22.47 -15.43 16.43
CA LEU A 3 -22.54 -14.46 15.35
C LEU A 3 -21.45 -14.74 14.31
N SER A 4 -21.82 -15.21 13.12
CA SER A 4 -20.90 -15.31 11.99
C SER A 4 -20.61 -13.91 11.44
N LYS A 5 -19.55 -13.26 11.94
CA LYS A 5 -19.03 -12.03 11.36
C LYS A 5 -18.42 -12.36 9.99
N LYS A 6 -19.15 -12.09 8.91
CA LYS A 6 -18.67 -12.25 7.53
C LYS A 6 -17.40 -11.41 7.36
N ARG A 7 -16.26 -12.07 7.11
CA ARG A 7 -15.03 -11.38 6.71
C ARG A 7 -15.26 -10.75 5.33
N LYS A 8 -15.16 -9.42 5.28
CA LYS A 8 -15.14 -8.62 4.06
C LYS A 8 -13.97 -9.11 3.21
N SER A 9 -14.24 -9.65 2.03
CA SER A 9 -13.19 -10.00 1.06
C SER A 9 -12.56 -8.70 0.59
N ILE A 10 -11.29 -8.49 0.97
CA ILE A 10 -10.45 -7.44 0.41
C ILE A 10 -10.31 -7.76 -1.07
N SER A 11 -11.02 -6.99 -1.91
CA SER A 11 -10.80 -7.01 -3.34
C SER A 11 -9.56 -6.15 -3.62
N PRO A 12 -8.55 -6.67 -4.33
CA PRO A 12 -7.39 -5.87 -4.69
C PRO A 12 -7.85 -4.72 -5.59
N ASP A 13 -7.35 -3.52 -5.30
CA ASP A 13 -7.59 -2.32 -6.11
C ASP A 13 -6.99 -2.55 -7.52
N LYS A 14 -7.83 -2.38 -8.54
CA LYS A 14 -7.57 -2.73 -9.96
C LYS A 14 -7.10 -1.52 -10.78
N SER A 15 -6.74 -0.43 -10.12
CA SER A 15 -6.52 0.88 -10.74
C SER A 15 -5.23 1.02 -11.55
N TYR A 16 -4.39 -0.02 -11.68
CA TYR A 16 -3.06 0.08 -12.31
C TYR A 16 -2.71 -1.03 -13.32
N LEU A 17 -3.65 -1.91 -13.68
CA LEU A 17 -3.30 -3.17 -14.36
C LEU A 17 -3.69 -3.21 -15.84
N THR A 18 -2.76 -3.66 -16.68
CA THR A 18 -2.99 -3.94 -18.10
C THR A 18 -4.03 -5.04 -18.27
N PRO A 19 -4.87 -4.99 -19.33
CA PRO A 19 -6.07 -5.85 -19.48
C PRO A 19 -5.79 -7.36 -19.52
N GLY A 20 -4.53 -7.75 -19.77
CA GLY A 20 -4.08 -9.14 -19.66
C GLY A 20 -3.79 -9.59 -18.21
N LEU A 21 -3.21 -8.72 -17.38
CA LEU A 21 -2.76 -9.05 -16.02
C LEU A 21 -3.95 -9.20 -15.05
N GLU A 22 -5.01 -8.42 -15.24
CA GLU A 22 -6.28 -8.51 -14.48
C GLU A 22 -6.83 -9.94 -14.47
N LYS A 23 -6.87 -10.57 -15.65
CA LYS A 23 -7.39 -11.93 -15.81
C LYS A 23 -6.52 -12.96 -15.08
N PHE A 24 -5.19 -12.78 -15.08
CA PHE A 24 -4.29 -13.65 -14.32
C PHE A 24 -4.44 -13.47 -12.81
N LEU A 25 -4.57 -12.22 -12.33
CA LEU A 25 -4.78 -11.96 -10.90
C LEU A 25 -6.11 -12.55 -10.41
N GLU A 26 -7.18 -12.45 -11.19
CA GLU A 26 -8.45 -13.08 -10.87
C GLU A 26 -8.32 -14.61 -10.80
N ILE A 27 -7.65 -15.23 -11.78
CA ILE A 27 -7.42 -16.68 -11.77
C ILE A 27 -6.59 -17.11 -10.55
N ILE A 28 -5.54 -16.36 -10.21
CA ILE A 28 -4.68 -16.63 -9.06
C ILE A 28 -5.46 -16.44 -7.76
N ALA A 29 -6.23 -15.35 -7.62
CA ALA A 29 -7.06 -15.09 -6.46
C ALA A 29 -8.11 -16.20 -6.27
N HIS A 30 -8.80 -16.60 -7.35
CA HIS A 30 -9.76 -17.69 -7.31
C HIS A 30 -9.12 -19.03 -6.94
N LYS A 31 -7.94 -19.35 -7.49
CA LYS A 31 -7.19 -20.56 -7.13
C LYS A 31 -6.71 -20.51 -5.69
N CYS A 32 -6.20 -19.39 -5.22
CA CYS A 32 -5.73 -19.19 -3.86
C CYS A 32 -6.87 -19.38 -2.84
N VAL A 33 -8.02 -18.73 -3.07
CA VAL A 33 -9.21 -18.89 -2.22
C VAL A 33 -9.72 -20.34 -2.23
N ARG A 34 -9.68 -21.03 -3.37
CA ARG A 34 -10.09 -22.44 -3.47
C ARG A 34 -9.15 -23.37 -2.71
N THR A 35 -7.84 -23.13 -2.79
CA THR A 35 -6.83 -23.86 -2.02
C THR A 35 -6.98 -23.59 -0.53
N GLN A 36 -7.19 -22.33 -0.14
CA GLN A 36 -7.44 -21.96 1.25
C GLN A 36 -8.69 -22.64 1.80
N ARG A 37 -9.79 -22.70 1.03
CA ARG A 37 -11.00 -23.44 1.42
C ARG A 37 -10.76 -24.93 1.55
N ARG A 38 -10.04 -25.55 0.61
CA ARG A 38 -9.68 -26.98 0.70
C ARG A 38 -8.81 -27.29 1.92
N LEU A 39 -7.86 -26.42 2.23
CA LEU A 39 -7.04 -26.54 3.43
C LEU A 39 -7.87 -26.35 4.70
N ALA A 40 -8.77 -25.37 4.71
CA ALA A 40 -9.69 -25.18 5.83
C ALA A 40 -10.60 -26.40 6.03
N ASP A 41 -11.17 -26.96 4.97
CA ASP A 41 -12.00 -28.17 5.03
C ASP A 41 -11.18 -29.39 5.46
N ALA A 42 -9.94 -29.54 4.99
CA ALA A 42 -9.04 -30.62 5.39
C ALA A 42 -8.64 -30.50 6.87
N MET A 43 -8.33 -29.29 7.34
CA MET A 43 -8.05 -29.00 8.74
C MET A 43 -9.29 -29.20 9.61
N GLN A 44 -10.48 -28.85 9.11
CA GLN A 44 -11.74 -29.05 9.80
C GLN A 44 -12.10 -30.52 9.93
N LYS A 45 -11.91 -31.33 8.87
CA LYS A 45 -12.08 -32.80 8.92
C LYS A 45 -11.06 -33.46 9.86
N LYS A 46 -9.80 -33.02 9.85
CA LYS A 46 -8.79 -33.47 10.83
C LYS A 46 -9.19 -33.07 12.25
N SER A 47 -9.66 -31.84 12.46
CA SER A 47 -10.07 -31.32 13.78
C SER A 47 -11.34 -31.99 14.32
N GLN A 48 -12.28 -32.38 13.45
CA GLN A 48 -13.48 -33.12 13.85
C GLN A 48 -13.19 -34.56 14.28
N ARG A 49 -12.13 -35.19 13.75
CA ARG A 49 -11.73 -36.56 14.12
C ARG A 49 -10.98 -36.64 15.46
N LEU A 50 -10.53 -35.51 16.02
CA LEU A 50 -9.93 -35.48 17.36
C LEU A 50 -11.02 -35.40 18.45
N SER A 51 -10.98 -36.36 19.38
CA SER A 51 -11.76 -36.34 20.63
C SER A 51 -11.48 -35.06 21.43
N VAL A 52 -12.44 -34.61 22.25
CA VAL A 52 -12.35 -33.38 23.07
C VAL A 52 -11.08 -33.36 23.94
N THR A 53 -10.67 -34.53 24.44
CA THR A 53 -9.42 -34.70 25.20
C THR A 53 -8.18 -34.47 24.32
N GLY A 54 -8.18 -34.98 23.10
CA GLY A 54 -7.10 -34.79 22.13
C GLY A 54 -6.96 -33.32 21.69
N LYS A 55 -8.06 -32.57 21.60
CA LYS A 55 -8.03 -31.12 21.33
C LYS A 55 -7.37 -30.34 22.46
N LYS A 56 -7.64 -30.70 23.72
CA LYS A 56 -6.99 -30.07 24.88
C LYS A 56 -5.48 -30.36 24.89
N VAL A 57 -5.07 -31.61 24.65
CA VAL A 57 -3.65 -31.99 24.59
C VAL A 57 -2.94 -31.31 23.42
N ALA A 58 -3.57 -31.24 22.25
CA ALA A 58 -3.02 -30.53 21.08
C ALA A 58 -2.83 -29.03 21.35
N LEU A 59 -3.76 -28.39 22.07
CA LEU A 59 -3.64 -26.98 22.44
C LEU A 59 -2.47 -26.76 23.41
N ILE A 60 -2.37 -27.60 24.42
CA ILE A 60 -1.31 -27.53 25.44
C ILE A 60 0.06 -27.72 24.78
N THR A 61 0.22 -28.78 23.97
CA THR A 61 1.47 -29.05 23.24
C THR A 61 1.83 -27.94 22.27
N PHE A 62 0.85 -27.38 21.54
CA PHE A 62 1.08 -26.23 20.66
C PHE A 62 1.58 -25.01 21.44
N CYS A 63 0.99 -24.73 22.62
CA CYS A 63 1.43 -23.65 23.49
C CYS A 63 2.87 -23.86 23.96
N PHE A 64 3.21 -25.05 24.44
CA PHE A 64 4.58 -25.38 24.87
C PHE A 64 5.59 -25.27 23.72
N ILE A 65 5.26 -25.75 22.53
CA ILE A 65 6.14 -25.63 21.34
C ILE A 65 6.33 -24.16 20.97
N GLY A 66 5.25 -23.35 20.98
CA GLY A 66 5.35 -21.92 20.68
C GLY A 66 6.19 -21.15 21.70
N ILE A 67 6.03 -21.47 22.99
CA ILE A 67 6.83 -20.90 24.08
C ILE A 67 8.30 -21.33 23.91
N ALA A 68 8.56 -22.62 23.71
CA ALA A 68 9.90 -23.15 23.53
C ALA A 68 10.62 -22.54 22.31
N ALA A 69 9.91 -22.38 21.18
CA ALA A 69 10.46 -21.75 19.98
C ALA A 69 10.78 -20.26 20.20
N SER A 70 9.92 -19.54 20.92
CA SER A 70 10.14 -18.12 21.24
C SER A 70 11.36 -17.94 22.16
N ILE A 71 11.49 -18.81 23.17
CA ILE A 71 12.66 -18.82 24.06
C ILE A 71 13.91 -19.23 23.29
N TYR A 72 13.83 -20.24 22.43
CA TYR A 72 14.94 -20.72 21.61
C TYR A 72 15.48 -19.61 20.70
N ALA A 73 14.59 -18.90 19.99
CA ALA A 73 14.97 -17.77 19.15
C ALA A 73 15.65 -16.65 19.96
N LEU A 74 15.10 -16.31 21.13
CA LEU A 74 15.73 -15.34 22.04
C LEU A 74 17.09 -15.82 22.56
N THR A 75 17.26 -17.11 22.83
CA THR A 75 18.55 -17.64 23.27
C THR A 75 19.58 -17.63 22.16
N GLU A 76 19.21 -17.93 20.91
CA GLU A 76 20.13 -17.77 19.78
C GLU A 76 20.54 -16.29 19.64
N ASP A 77 19.59 -15.35 19.68
CA ASP A 77 19.88 -13.92 19.55
C ASP A 77 20.70 -13.32 20.72
N ILE A 78 20.55 -13.85 21.94
CA ILE A 78 21.22 -13.31 23.15
C ILE A 78 22.57 -14.00 23.41
N PHE A 79 22.68 -15.31 23.14
CA PHE A 79 23.87 -16.11 23.47
C PHE A 79 24.92 -16.10 22.35
N ASP A 80 24.53 -15.81 21.09
CA ASP A 80 25.50 -15.53 20.03
C ASP A 80 26.12 -14.15 20.24
N LYS A 81 27.19 -14.11 21.04
CA LYS A 81 28.00 -12.91 21.31
C LYS A 81 28.60 -12.29 20.03
N SER A 82 28.56 -13.00 18.90
CA SER A 82 29.00 -12.52 17.57
C SER A 82 27.91 -11.75 16.82
N ASN A 83 26.64 -12.07 17.08
CA ASN A 83 25.48 -11.37 16.55
C ASN A 83 24.75 -10.72 17.71
N ARG A 84 25.42 -9.75 18.36
CA ARG A 84 24.67 -8.57 18.81
C ARG A 84 24.04 -8.02 17.54
N ALA A 85 22.87 -8.54 17.20
CA ALA A 85 21.88 -7.91 16.37
C ALA A 85 21.59 -6.63 17.13
N HIS A 86 22.48 -5.67 16.88
CA HIS A 86 22.25 -4.26 16.89
C HIS A 86 20.76 -4.18 16.58
N PHE A 87 19.96 -3.82 17.59
CA PHE A 87 18.66 -3.24 17.36
C PHE A 87 18.98 -1.99 16.52
N LYS A 88 19.27 -2.24 15.24
CA LYS A 88 19.40 -1.27 14.20
C LYS A 88 17.94 -0.99 14.01
N ILE A 89 17.46 -0.08 14.84
CA ILE A 89 16.66 1.03 14.36
C ILE A 89 17.35 1.40 13.06
N SER A 90 16.96 0.74 11.98
CA SER A 90 17.29 1.21 10.67
C SER A 90 16.59 2.55 10.71
N PRO A 91 17.33 3.68 10.71
CA PRO A 91 16.65 4.95 10.55
C PRO A 91 15.76 4.74 9.35
N ILE A 92 14.47 5.00 9.50
CA ILE A 92 13.57 5.01 8.36
C ILE A 92 14.23 6.03 7.44
N VAL A 93 14.92 5.54 6.40
CA VAL A 93 15.44 6.40 5.35
C VAL A 93 14.18 6.76 4.58
N ILE A 94 13.49 7.74 5.12
CA ILE A 94 12.49 8.50 4.41
C ILE A 94 13.27 9.01 3.21
N SER A 95 13.01 8.44 2.03
CA SER A 95 13.58 8.96 0.79
C SER A 95 13.40 10.48 0.84
N LYS A 96 14.45 11.24 0.52
CA LYS A 96 14.45 12.71 0.62
C LYS A 96 13.21 13.38 -0.01
N ASN A 97 12.51 12.67 -0.89
CA ASN A 97 11.24 13.07 -1.50
C ASN A 97 10.00 13.00 -0.59
N VAL A 98 10.09 12.51 0.65
CA VAL A 98 8.97 12.43 1.62
C VAL A 98 9.22 13.30 2.86
N LEU A 99 10.48 13.69 3.13
CA LEU A 99 10.81 14.58 4.27
C LEU A 99 10.80 16.08 3.90
N GLU A 100 10.35 16.44 2.70
CA GLU A 100 9.92 17.80 2.37
C GLU A 100 8.42 18.01 2.61
N GLU A 101 7.81 17.21 3.49
CA GLU A 101 6.61 17.67 4.19
C GLU A 101 7.03 18.70 5.25
N ASN A 102 7.19 19.89 4.70
CA ASN A 102 7.54 21.17 5.26
C ASN A 102 6.73 21.50 6.52
N ASP A 103 7.27 21.15 7.70
CA ASP A 103 6.63 21.46 8.98
C ASP A 103 6.62 22.96 9.32
N ARG A 104 7.41 23.86 8.68
CA ARG A 104 7.49 25.28 9.15
C ARG A 104 7.71 26.39 8.11
N THR A 105 7.40 26.17 6.83
CA THR A 105 7.52 27.21 5.78
C THR A 105 6.35 27.20 4.77
N SER A 106 5.25 26.52 5.10
CA SER A 106 4.20 26.10 4.17
C SER A 106 3.20 27.17 3.70
N ASN A 107 3.28 28.41 4.17
CA ASN A 107 2.38 29.48 3.73
C ASN A 107 3.02 30.49 2.77
N ILE A 108 4.30 30.83 2.94
CA ILE A 108 4.91 31.93 2.17
C ILE A 108 5.51 31.43 0.85
N LEU A 109 5.97 30.17 0.79
CA LEU A 109 6.49 29.59 -0.46
C LEU A 109 5.38 29.21 -1.45
N PHE A 110 4.16 28.92 -0.94
CA PHE A 110 3.07 28.37 -1.73
C PHE A 110 2.57 29.37 -2.81
N ASP A 111 2.55 30.67 -2.55
CA ASP A 111 2.10 31.68 -3.53
C ASP A 111 3.04 31.78 -4.74
N SER A 112 4.35 31.68 -4.49
CA SER A 112 5.35 31.71 -5.57
C SER A 112 5.30 30.46 -6.45
N GLU A 113 4.96 29.32 -5.87
CA GLU A 113 4.80 28.05 -6.59
C GLU A 113 3.45 27.98 -7.32
N PHE A 114 2.40 28.50 -6.71
CA PHE A 114 1.09 28.66 -7.34
C PHE A 114 1.19 29.53 -8.60
N ASN A 115 1.91 30.66 -8.54
CA ASN A 115 2.14 31.51 -9.71
C ASN A 115 2.87 30.76 -10.85
N LYS A 116 3.83 29.88 -10.54
CA LYS A 116 4.51 29.06 -11.56
C LYS A 116 3.54 28.07 -12.22
N ILE A 117 2.65 27.47 -11.43
CA ILE A 117 1.64 26.52 -11.91
C ILE A 117 0.59 27.24 -12.76
N GLU A 118 0.17 28.45 -12.36
CA GLU A 118 -0.75 29.29 -13.12
C GLU A 118 -0.15 29.74 -14.46
N GLN A 119 1.13 30.14 -14.47
CA GLN A 119 1.87 30.46 -15.71
C GLN A 119 1.99 29.24 -16.63
N PHE A 120 2.22 28.06 -16.06
CA PHE A 120 2.26 26.83 -16.83
C PHE A 120 0.89 26.49 -17.46
N LYS A 121 -0.21 26.67 -16.71
CA LYS A 121 -1.58 26.51 -17.24
C LYS A 121 -1.83 27.47 -18.41
N LYS A 122 -1.51 28.75 -18.24
CA LYS A 122 -1.58 29.77 -19.31
C LYS A 122 -0.73 29.41 -20.53
N TYR A 123 0.45 28.81 -20.34
CA TYR A 123 1.28 28.33 -21.43
C TYR A 123 0.63 27.18 -22.20
N ILE A 124 0.09 26.17 -21.51
CA ILE A 124 -0.62 25.05 -22.16
C ILE A 124 -1.88 25.53 -22.89
N ASP A 125 -2.59 26.50 -22.33
CA ASP A 125 -3.75 27.11 -22.99
C ASP A 125 -3.33 27.93 -24.20
N SER A 126 -2.24 28.69 -24.12
CA SER A 126 -1.66 29.44 -25.24
C SER A 126 -1.23 28.52 -26.40
N LEU A 127 -0.65 27.35 -26.09
CA LEU A 127 -0.31 26.33 -27.10
C LEU A 127 -1.54 25.81 -27.85
N SER A 128 -2.74 25.91 -27.27
CA SER A 128 -3.98 25.46 -27.92
C SER A 128 -4.47 26.43 -29.02
N ASN A 129 -3.93 27.65 -29.08
CA ASN A 129 -4.35 28.69 -30.02
C ASN A 129 -3.68 28.58 -31.42
N SER A 130 -2.70 27.68 -31.59
CA SER A 130 -1.98 27.51 -32.86
C SER A 130 -1.91 26.04 -33.25
N ILE A 131 -2.05 25.75 -34.54
CA ILE A 131 -1.97 24.39 -35.11
C ILE A 131 -0.59 23.74 -34.82
N SER A 132 0.47 24.55 -34.77
CA SER A 132 1.81 24.08 -34.39
C SER A 132 1.92 23.85 -32.88
N GLY A 133 1.30 24.73 -32.07
CA GLY A 133 1.27 24.60 -30.61
C GLY A 133 0.47 23.38 -30.14
N GLN A 134 -0.59 23.02 -30.85
CA GLN A 134 -1.41 21.85 -30.52
C GLN A 134 -0.59 20.55 -30.60
N LYS A 135 0.31 20.42 -31.58
CA LYS A 135 1.23 19.26 -31.68
C LYS A 135 2.18 19.17 -30.48
N ILE A 136 2.63 20.32 -29.97
CA ILE A 136 3.49 20.39 -28.78
C ILE A 136 2.69 19.99 -27.54
N LYS A 137 1.47 20.51 -27.39
CA LYS A 137 0.55 20.15 -26.30
C LYS A 137 0.27 18.64 -26.29
N ASP A 138 -0.07 18.06 -27.44
CA ASP A 138 -0.36 16.63 -27.57
C ASP A 138 0.88 15.78 -27.22
N SER A 139 2.08 16.26 -27.58
CA SER A 139 3.34 15.61 -27.20
C SER A 139 3.56 15.63 -25.68
N ILE A 140 3.33 16.77 -25.02
CA ILE A 140 3.46 16.92 -23.57
C ILE A 140 2.47 16.00 -22.85
N LEU A 141 1.21 15.98 -23.28
CA LEU A 141 0.15 15.16 -22.68
C LEU A 141 0.39 13.65 -22.92
N LYS A 142 1.04 13.27 -24.02
CA LYS A 142 1.45 11.88 -24.28
C LYS A 142 2.55 11.41 -23.32
N PHE A 143 3.51 12.27 -22.99
CA PHE A 143 4.58 11.92 -22.04
C PHE A 143 4.12 11.92 -20.58
N ARG A 144 3.14 12.76 -20.23
CA ARG A 144 2.56 12.84 -18.88
C ARG A 144 1.04 12.72 -18.95
N PRO A 145 0.50 11.50 -19.10
CA PRO A 145 -0.92 11.29 -18.87
C PRO A 145 -1.24 11.74 -17.44
N PHE A 146 -2.36 12.44 -17.24
CA PHE A 146 -2.83 13.03 -15.96
C PHE A 146 -2.22 14.39 -15.52
N LEU A 147 -1.36 15.01 -16.33
CA LEU A 147 -0.78 16.33 -15.98
C LEU A 147 -1.85 17.39 -15.65
N MET A 148 -2.91 17.46 -16.46
CA MET A 148 -3.97 18.44 -16.29
C MET A 148 -4.82 18.18 -15.03
N ASP A 149 -4.99 16.92 -14.67
CA ASP A 149 -5.74 16.52 -13.47
C ASP A 149 -4.98 16.90 -12.20
N SER A 150 -3.66 16.66 -12.18
CA SER A 150 -2.80 17.08 -11.07
C SER A 150 -2.77 18.61 -10.88
N ILE A 151 -2.77 19.39 -11.97
CA ILE A 151 -2.85 20.85 -11.91
C ILE A 151 -4.19 21.30 -11.29
N ASN A 152 -5.30 20.73 -11.75
CA ASN A 152 -6.63 21.04 -11.21
C ASN A 152 -6.76 20.65 -9.73
N GLN A 153 -6.20 19.51 -9.33
CA GLN A 153 -6.18 19.08 -7.94
C GLN A 153 -5.39 20.08 -7.07
N PHE A 154 -4.24 20.55 -7.56
CA PHE A 154 -3.44 21.55 -6.85
C PHE A 154 -4.18 22.89 -6.71
N GLU A 155 -4.84 23.36 -7.77
CA GLU A 155 -5.64 24.60 -7.76
C GLU A 155 -6.77 24.53 -6.74
N ASN A 156 -7.50 23.40 -6.68
CA ASN A 156 -8.55 23.17 -5.70
C ASN A 156 -8.02 23.15 -4.26
N LEU A 157 -6.84 22.57 -4.04
CA LEU A 157 -6.21 22.56 -2.71
C LEU A 157 -5.79 23.96 -2.26
N TYR A 158 -5.32 24.80 -3.19
CA TYR A 158 -4.99 26.20 -2.90
C TYR A 158 -6.22 27.03 -2.56
N LEU A 159 -7.26 26.97 -3.39
CA LEU A 159 -8.51 27.72 -3.17
C LEU A 159 -9.14 27.38 -1.81
N ASN A 160 -9.22 26.08 -1.48
CA ASN A 160 -9.73 25.62 -0.19
C ASN A 160 -8.89 26.07 1.02
N LYS A 161 -7.61 26.40 0.80
CA LYS A 161 -6.71 26.90 1.85
C LYS A 161 -6.87 28.41 2.04
N THR A 162 -7.10 29.16 0.96
CA THR A 162 -7.26 30.62 0.98
C THR A 162 -8.66 31.06 1.43
N ASP A 163 -9.68 30.21 1.26
CA ASP A 163 -11.07 30.45 1.73
C ASP A 163 -11.28 30.23 3.25
N LYS A 164 -10.22 29.89 4.00
CA LYS A 164 -10.23 29.75 5.47
C LYS A 164 -9.51 30.91 6.14
#